data_AF-A0A182SWZ4-F1
#
_entry.id   AF-A0A182SWZ4-F1
#
_cell.length_a   1.000
_cell.length_b   1.000
_cell.length_c   1.000
_cell.angle_alpha   90.00
_cell.angle_beta   90.00
_cell.angle_gamma   90.00
#
_symmetry.space_group_name_H-M   'P 1'
#
loop_
_entity.id
_entity.type
_entity.pdbx_description
1 polymer ?
#
loop_
_entity_poly.entity_id
_entity_poly.type
_entity_poly.pdbx_seq_one_letter_code
_entity_poly.pdbx_strand_id
1 'polypeptide(L)'
;MDHSAANGSNQFTRCLNQNVTFDTHRRWEPVPEKGSSKTSKSSKSAKPVTDPCARDRIEFTLMNYNILAQDLLDSHAQLYSEHDPEALPWKKRSKRLTAEIANIDPDILCVQELQESHIDAFCSRLKQDYGMLYKKRTGGDKTDGCALFYRRDLFDLVNHHKVEFYQPKVN
;
A
#
# COMPACT_ATOMS: atom_id res chain seq x y z
N MET A 1 -2.17 -47.87 15.94
CA MET A 1 -1.54 -46.58 16.25
C MET A 1 -2.01 -45.63 15.18
N ASP A 2 -2.93 -44.77 15.59
CA ASP A 2 -3.73 -43.90 14.73
C ASP A 2 -2.92 -42.63 14.41
N HIS A 3 -2.58 -42.41 13.14
CA HIS A 3 -1.95 -41.18 12.70
C HIS A 3 -3.04 -40.27 12.12
N SER A 4 -3.65 -39.51 13.03
CA SER A 4 -4.55 -38.41 12.72
C SER A 4 -3.85 -37.41 11.81
N ALA A 5 -4.39 -37.24 10.60
CA ALA A 5 -4.02 -36.17 9.68
C ALA A 5 -4.48 -34.83 10.29
N ALA A 6 -3.53 -33.97 10.62
CA ALA A 6 -3.80 -32.62 11.08
C ALA A 6 -4.48 -31.83 9.97
N ASN A 7 -5.78 -31.59 10.16
CA ASN A 7 -6.63 -30.77 9.32
C ASN A 7 -6.24 -29.29 9.52
N GLY A 8 -5.26 -28.81 8.76
CA GLY A 8 -4.81 -27.42 8.79
C GLY A 8 -5.68 -26.53 7.93
N SER A 9 -6.86 -26.15 8.42
CA SER A 9 -7.63 -25.05 7.85
C SER A 9 -6.87 -23.75 8.10
N ASN A 10 -6.06 -23.32 7.12
CA ASN A 10 -5.39 -22.02 7.12
C ASN A 10 -6.42 -20.91 6.89
N GLN A 11 -7.21 -20.62 7.93
CA GLN A 11 -8.09 -19.46 7.96
C GLN A 11 -7.25 -18.25 8.39
N PHE A 12 -6.46 -17.71 7.47
CA PHE A 12 -5.74 -16.45 7.66
C PHE A 12 -6.71 -15.27 7.61
N THR A 13 -7.65 -15.21 8.55
CA THR A 13 -8.44 -14.00 8.80
C THR A 13 -7.57 -13.05 9.62
N ARG A 14 -6.58 -12.43 8.98
CA ARG A 14 -5.82 -11.34 9.60
C ARG A 14 -6.70 -10.10 9.65
N CYS A 15 -6.72 -9.41 10.79
CA CYS A 15 -7.37 -8.11 10.85
C CYS A 15 -6.68 -7.16 9.87
N LEU A 16 -7.42 -6.67 8.87
CA LEU A 16 -6.95 -5.54 8.07
C LEU A 16 -6.69 -4.38 9.03
N ASN A 17 -5.50 -3.79 8.97
CA ASN A 17 -5.09 -2.74 9.91
C ASN A 17 -5.85 -1.44 9.58
N GLN A 18 -7.13 -1.38 9.97
CA GLN A 18 -8.07 -0.32 9.64
C GLN A 18 -8.43 0.42 10.92
N ASN A 19 -7.54 1.30 11.38
CA ASN A 19 -7.86 2.25 12.44
C ASN A 19 -9.06 3.10 11.99
N VAL A 20 -10.25 2.86 12.57
CA VAL A 20 -11.54 3.46 12.15
C VAL A 20 -11.45 4.98 11.98
N THR A 21 -10.67 5.63 12.84
CA THR A 21 -10.29 7.04 12.73
C THR A 21 -8.80 7.11 12.40
N PHE A 22 -8.45 7.37 11.14
CA PHE A 22 -7.06 7.49 10.71
C PHE A 22 -6.42 8.76 11.28
N ASP A 23 -7.12 9.89 11.13
CA ASP A 23 -6.86 11.16 11.81
C ASP A 23 -8.19 11.93 11.98
N THR A 24 -8.12 13.21 12.39
CA THR A 24 -9.31 14.06 12.59
C THR A 24 -10.11 14.34 11.31
N HIS A 25 -9.52 14.11 10.13
CA HIS A 25 -10.08 14.46 8.83
C HIS A 25 -10.26 13.27 7.89
N ARG A 26 -9.60 12.13 8.15
CA ARG A 26 -9.64 10.92 7.34
C ARG A 26 -10.15 9.72 8.14
N ARG A 27 -11.09 8.98 7.55
CA ARG A 27 -11.69 7.78 8.12
C ARG A 27 -11.83 6.69 7.05
N TRP A 28 -11.84 5.45 7.48
CA TRP A 28 -12.20 4.34 6.60
C TRP A 28 -13.71 4.36 6.35
N GLU A 29 -14.11 4.24 5.09
CA GLU A 29 -15.52 4.13 4.72
C GLU A 29 -15.77 2.78 4.06
N PRO A 30 -16.64 1.92 4.65
CA PRO A 30 -16.98 0.65 4.03
C PRO A 30 -17.81 0.91 2.77
N VAL A 31 -17.39 0.31 1.66
CA VAL A 31 -18.16 0.37 0.41
C VAL A 31 -19.20 -0.75 0.41
N PRO A 32 -20.50 -0.45 0.24
CA PRO A 32 -21.52 -1.49 0.18
C PRO A 32 -21.27 -2.44 -0.99
N GLU A 33 -21.35 -3.75 -0.74
CA GLU A 33 -21.36 -4.73 -1.83
C GLU A 33 -22.58 -4.46 -2.72
N LYS A 34 -22.37 -4.22 -4.02
CA LYS A 34 -23.47 -4.12 -5.00
C LYS A 34 -24.17 -5.48 -5.09
N GLY A 35 -25.23 -5.66 -4.29
CA GLY A 35 -26.03 -6.88 -4.28
C GLY A 35 -26.98 -7.06 -3.10
N SER A 36 -26.86 -6.32 -2.01
CA SER A 36 -27.82 -6.39 -0.90
C SER A 36 -29.04 -5.51 -1.16
N SER A 37 -29.95 -6.01 -1.99
CA SER A 37 -31.34 -5.53 -2.00
C SER A 37 -31.87 -5.49 -0.57
N LYS A 38 -32.33 -4.32 -0.12
CA LYS A 38 -33.03 -4.15 1.16
C LYS A 38 -34.31 -5.00 1.15
N THR A 39 -34.24 -6.24 1.61
CA THR A 39 -35.45 -6.97 1.99
C THR A 39 -35.78 -6.67 3.44
N SER A 40 -36.96 -6.05 3.59
CA SER A 40 -37.70 -5.79 4.81
C SER A 40 -37.75 -6.98 5.78
N LYS A 41 -37.83 -6.63 7.08
CA LYS A 41 -38.13 -7.51 8.22
C LYS A 41 -39.14 -8.60 7.89
N SER A 42 -38.75 -9.86 8.10
CA SER A 42 -39.66 -10.95 8.48
C SER A 42 -38.88 -12.02 9.24
N SER A 43 -39.46 -12.44 10.35
CA SER A 43 -39.00 -13.50 11.24
C SER A 43 -38.97 -14.87 10.55
N LYS A 44 -37.95 -15.68 10.85
CA LYS A 44 -38.04 -17.05 11.41
C LYS A 44 -36.68 -17.75 11.30
N SER A 45 -36.35 -18.46 12.37
CA SER A 45 -35.18 -19.31 12.57
C SER A 45 -34.97 -20.31 11.42
N ALA A 46 -33.85 -20.21 10.73
CA ALA A 46 -33.30 -21.27 9.89
C ALA A 46 -31.83 -21.50 10.26
N LYS A 47 -31.44 -22.77 10.43
CA LYS A 47 -30.07 -23.20 10.71
C LYS A 47 -29.11 -22.67 9.62
N PRO A 48 -27.85 -22.34 9.93
CA PRO A 48 -26.92 -21.89 8.91
C PRO A 48 -26.64 -23.07 7.97
N VAL A 49 -27.17 -22.99 6.76
CA VAL A 49 -26.68 -23.80 5.64
C VAL A 49 -25.33 -23.18 5.29
N THR A 50 -24.25 -23.86 5.66
CA THR A 50 -22.91 -23.52 5.21
C THR A 50 -22.87 -23.75 3.71
N ASP A 51 -22.92 -22.67 2.94
CA ASP A 51 -22.69 -22.69 1.51
C ASP A 51 -21.24 -23.18 1.26
N PRO A 52 -21.03 -24.32 0.58
CA PRO A 52 -19.69 -24.82 0.27
C PRO A 52 -18.94 -23.91 -0.72
N CYS A 53 -19.60 -22.86 -1.26
CA CYS A 53 -19.02 -21.82 -2.10
C CYS A 53 -18.69 -20.53 -1.32
N ALA A 54 -18.53 -20.59 0.01
CA ALA A 54 -17.82 -19.57 0.77
C ALA A 54 -16.36 -19.52 0.29
N ARG A 55 -16.15 -18.89 -0.88
CA ARG A 55 -14.87 -18.70 -1.53
C ARG A 55 -13.87 -18.25 -0.47
N ASP A 56 -12.68 -18.84 -0.48
CA ASP A 56 -11.51 -18.33 0.24
C ASP A 56 -11.26 -16.89 -0.22
N ARG A 57 -11.89 -15.93 0.47
CA ARG A 57 -11.75 -14.50 0.19
C ARG A 57 -10.41 -14.07 0.76
N ILE A 58 -9.53 -13.60 -0.11
CA ILE A 58 -8.26 -12.99 0.27
C ILE A 58 -8.48 -11.49 0.35
N GLU A 59 -8.25 -10.92 1.52
CA GLU A 59 -8.32 -9.48 1.75
C GLU A 59 -6.93 -8.89 1.97
N PHE A 60 -6.67 -7.74 1.34
CA PHE A 60 -5.44 -6.99 1.53
C PHE A 60 -5.65 -5.50 1.37
N THR A 61 -4.71 -4.73 1.90
CA THR A 61 -4.69 -3.28 1.84
C THR A 61 -3.68 -2.80 0.81
N LEU A 62 -4.05 -1.75 0.07
CA LEU A 62 -3.18 -1.07 -0.89
C LEU A 62 -3.11 0.41 -0.52
N MET A 63 -1.88 0.93 -0.45
CA MET A 63 -1.63 2.35 -0.32
C MET A 63 -0.92 2.86 -1.58
N ASN A 64 -1.40 3.98 -2.13
CA ASN A 64 -0.75 4.67 -3.24
C ASN A 64 -0.37 6.08 -2.79
N TYR A 65 0.93 6.42 -2.82
CA TYR A 65 1.43 7.64 -2.21
C TYR A 65 2.55 8.30 -3.03
N ASN A 66 2.29 9.51 -3.54
CA ASN A 66 3.34 10.39 -4.04
C ASN A 66 4.00 11.12 -2.86
N ILE A 67 5.31 10.91 -2.66
CA ILE A 67 6.03 11.38 -1.47
C ILE A 67 6.89 12.63 -1.71
N LEU A 68 6.81 13.22 -2.90
CA LEU A 68 7.52 14.44 -3.31
C LEU A 68 9.05 14.35 -3.14
N ALA A 69 9.75 14.05 -4.24
CA ALA A 69 11.21 13.98 -4.26
C ALA A 69 11.82 15.32 -3.82
N GLN A 70 12.94 15.29 -3.09
CA GLN A 70 13.56 16.52 -2.61
C GLN A 70 14.07 17.38 -3.77
N ASP A 71 14.69 16.76 -4.77
CA ASP A 71 15.19 17.51 -5.94
C ASP A 71 14.04 18.17 -6.73
N LEU A 72 12.86 17.53 -6.77
CA LEU A 72 11.67 18.11 -7.43
C LEU A 72 11.09 19.28 -6.62
N LEU A 73 11.06 19.14 -5.29
CA LEU A 73 10.69 20.23 -4.38
C LEU A 73 11.62 21.42 -4.55
N ASP A 74 12.94 21.19 -4.50
CA ASP A 74 13.95 22.25 -4.55
C ASP A 74 13.97 22.94 -5.92
N SER A 75 13.82 22.19 -7.02
CA SER A 75 13.74 22.75 -8.38
C SER A 75 12.46 23.56 -8.63
N HIS A 76 11.42 23.38 -7.82
CA HIS A 76 10.16 24.10 -7.92
C HIS A 76 9.79 24.81 -6.60
N ALA A 77 10.80 25.34 -5.90
CA ALA A 77 10.64 25.96 -4.59
C ALA A 77 9.56 27.07 -4.55
N GLN A 78 9.33 27.76 -5.66
CA GLN A 78 8.27 28.77 -5.80
C GLN A 78 6.86 28.23 -5.52
N LEU A 79 6.61 26.93 -5.73
CA LEU A 79 5.31 26.31 -5.42
C LEU A 79 5.08 26.17 -3.91
N TYR A 80 6.14 26.29 -3.12
CA TYR A 80 6.14 26.06 -1.67
C TYR A 80 6.53 27.31 -0.87
N SER A 81 6.49 28.50 -1.49
CA SER A 81 6.94 29.75 -0.86
C SER A 81 6.17 30.14 0.41
N GLU A 82 4.92 29.68 0.55
CA GLU A 82 4.07 29.94 1.71
C GLU A 82 4.19 28.87 2.80
N HIS A 83 4.98 27.82 2.57
CA HIS A 83 5.19 26.75 3.56
C HIS A 83 6.32 27.10 4.53
N ASP A 84 6.26 26.55 5.74
CA ASP A 84 7.36 26.63 6.70
C ASP A 84 8.64 25.97 6.12
N PRO A 85 9.72 26.74 5.89
CA PRO A 85 10.96 26.21 5.31
C PRO A 85 11.60 25.12 6.17
N GLU A 86 11.36 25.07 7.48
CA GLU A 86 11.90 24.01 8.35
C GLU A 86 11.19 22.67 8.18
N ALA A 87 9.98 22.68 7.60
CA ALA A 87 9.19 21.48 7.36
C ALA A 87 9.54 20.78 6.04
N LEU A 88 10.08 21.52 5.06
CA LEU A 88 10.36 21.04 3.70
C LEU A 88 11.55 20.07 3.56
N PRO A 89 12.63 20.13 4.35
CA PRO A 89 13.77 19.24 4.17
C PRO A 89 13.39 17.76 4.32
N TRP A 90 13.94 16.92 3.45
CA TRP A 90 13.69 15.47 3.43
C TRP A 90 13.85 14.80 4.80
N LYS A 91 14.85 15.19 5.60
CA LYS A 91 15.08 14.65 6.95
C LYS A 91 13.89 14.84 7.89
N LYS A 92 13.10 15.91 7.71
CA LYS A 92 11.89 16.22 8.47
C LYS A 92 10.68 15.52 7.86
N ARG A 93 10.50 15.64 6.53
CA ARG A 93 9.37 15.01 5.81
C ARG A 93 9.38 13.49 5.92
N SER A 94 10.51 12.85 5.64
CA SER A 94 10.66 11.38 5.67
C SER A 94 10.16 10.76 6.96
N LYS A 95 10.45 11.37 8.11
CA LYS A 95 9.95 10.92 9.42
C LYS A 95 8.43 10.86 9.48
N ARG A 96 7.75 11.92 8.98
CA ARG A 96 6.29 12.01 8.98
C ARG A 96 5.68 11.04 7.97
N LEU A 97 6.25 10.99 6.76
CA LEU A 97 5.84 10.07 5.70
C LEU A 97 5.90 8.61 6.17
N THR A 98 7.02 8.19 6.77
CA THR A 98 7.19 6.81 7.26
C THR A 98 6.30 6.52 8.47
N ALA A 99 6.03 7.51 9.33
CA ALA A 99 5.09 7.35 10.43
C ALA A 99 3.65 7.16 9.93
N GLU A 100 3.26 7.87 8.88
CA GLU A 100 1.96 7.72 8.23
C GLU A 100 1.81 6.33 7.60
N ILE A 101 2.79 5.90 6.81
CA ILE A 101 2.83 4.56 6.21
C ILE A 101 2.77 3.48 7.30
N ALA A 102 3.49 3.67 8.40
CA ALA A 102 3.49 2.74 9.53
C ALA A 102 2.19 2.74 10.35
N ASN A 103 1.35 3.78 10.22
CA ASN A 103 0.02 3.84 10.84
C ASN A 103 -1.04 3.16 9.96
N ILE A 104 -0.93 3.31 8.64
CA ILE A 104 -1.80 2.60 7.66
C ILE A 104 -1.43 1.12 7.61
N ASP A 105 -0.13 0.82 7.72
CA ASP A 105 0.44 -0.52 7.66
C ASP A 105 -0.03 -1.33 6.44
N PRO A 106 0.17 -0.81 5.21
CA PRO A 106 -0.39 -1.42 4.01
C PRO A 106 0.30 -2.73 3.65
N ASP A 107 -0.38 -3.61 2.91
CA ASP A 107 0.23 -4.86 2.47
C ASP A 107 0.98 -4.72 1.15
N ILE A 108 0.45 -3.83 0.32
CA ILE A 108 1.08 -3.33 -0.90
C ILE A 108 1.16 -1.81 -0.79
N LEU A 109 2.37 -1.27 -0.97
CA LEU A 109 2.61 0.17 -1.00
C LEU A 109 3.22 0.55 -2.35
N CYS A 110 2.51 1.42 -3.07
CA CYS A 110 2.96 2.03 -4.32
C CYS A 110 3.42 3.46 -4.03
N VAL A 111 4.68 3.77 -4.29
CA VAL A 111 5.27 5.10 -4.04
C VAL A 111 5.64 5.77 -5.36
N GLN A 112 5.27 7.04 -5.53
CA GLN A 112 5.74 7.91 -6.62
C GLN A 112 6.65 9.01 -6.09
N GLU A 113 7.48 9.56 -6.97
CA GLU A 113 8.50 10.57 -6.64
C GLU A 113 9.46 10.14 -5.52
N LEU A 114 9.80 8.84 -5.49
CA LEU A 114 10.87 8.36 -4.63
C LEU A 114 12.22 8.68 -5.27
N GLN A 115 12.96 9.58 -4.65
CA GLN A 115 14.30 9.95 -5.06
C GLN A 115 15.30 8.81 -4.81
N GLU A 116 16.13 8.52 -5.80
CA GLU A 116 17.08 7.38 -5.81
C GLU A 116 18.03 7.40 -4.61
N SER A 117 18.61 8.56 -4.30
CA SER A 117 19.54 8.74 -3.16
C SER A 117 18.88 8.53 -1.79
N HIS A 118 17.55 8.51 -1.71
CA HIS A 118 16.81 8.37 -0.46
C HIS A 118 16.26 6.96 -0.23
N ILE A 119 16.41 6.04 -1.19
CA ILE A 119 15.81 4.71 -1.14
C ILE A 119 16.24 3.95 0.13
N ASP A 120 17.53 3.81 0.39
CA ASP A 120 18.03 3.01 1.53
C ASP A 120 17.55 3.59 2.88
N ALA A 121 17.62 4.91 3.01
CA ALA A 121 17.16 5.61 4.21
C ALA A 121 15.63 5.54 4.39
N PHE A 122 14.88 5.48 3.30
CA PHE A 122 13.42 5.32 3.33
C PHE A 122 13.03 3.89 3.70
N CYS A 123 13.62 2.89 3.04
CA CYS A 123 13.39 1.46 3.30
C CYS A 123 13.71 1.08 4.74
N SER A 124 14.85 1.53 5.28
CA SER A 124 15.26 1.23 6.67
C SER A 124 14.32 1.80 7.75
N ARG A 125 13.40 2.70 7.39
CA ARG A 125 12.41 3.28 8.30
C ARG A 125 11.05 2.58 8.24
N LEU A 126 10.81 1.74 7.23
CA LEU A 126 9.58 0.98 7.13
C LEU A 126 9.59 -0.13 8.18
N LYS A 127 8.47 -0.32 8.87
CA LYS A 127 8.35 -1.32 9.94
C LYS A 127 8.28 -2.76 9.43
N GLN A 128 7.73 -2.94 8.22
CA GLN A 128 7.49 -4.26 7.65
C GLN A 128 8.67 -4.72 6.81
N ASP A 129 8.83 -6.04 6.74
CA ASP A 129 9.79 -6.69 5.86
C ASP A 129 9.26 -6.73 4.42
N TYR A 130 9.26 -5.56 3.76
CA TYR A 130 8.82 -5.45 2.38
C TYR A 130 9.85 -6.01 1.40
N GLY A 131 9.41 -6.75 0.40
CA GLY A 131 10.10 -6.83 -0.88
C GLY A 131 9.87 -5.54 -1.64
N MET A 132 10.83 -5.09 -2.44
CA MET A 132 10.76 -3.81 -3.14
C MET A 132 11.25 -3.91 -4.58
N LEU A 133 10.49 -3.29 -5.50
CA LEU A 133 10.87 -3.05 -6.88
C LEU A 133 10.90 -1.55 -7.15
N TYR A 134 12.05 -1.03 -7.59
CA TYR A 134 12.19 0.37 -7.98
C TYR A 134 12.40 0.52 -9.49
N LYS A 135 11.74 1.51 -10.07
CA LYS A 135 11.96 1.97 -11.44
C LYS A 135 12.13 3.50 -11.45
N LYS A 136 13.36 3.92 -11.68
CA LYS A 136 13.71 5.32 -11.96
C LYS A 136 13.04 5.81 -13.24
N ARG A 137 12.57 7.06 -13.21
CA ARG A 137 12.04 7.77 -14.38
C ARG A 137 13.13 7.91 -15.45
N THR A 138 12.74 7.83 -16.71
CA THR A 138 13.67 8.00 -17.85
C THR A 138 13.97 9.49 -18.08
N GLY A 139 15.12 9.77 -18.68
CA GLY A 139 15.69 11.12 -18.79
C GLY A 139 16.86 11.26 -17.83
N GLY A 140 18.06 11.56 -18.35
CA GLY A 140 19.31 11.51 -17.59
C GLY A 140 19.37 12.49 -16.39
N ASP A 141 18.52 13.50 -16.40
CA ASP A 141 18.38 14.52 -15.35
C ASP A 141 17.38 14.13 -14.25
N LYS A 142 16.58 13.07 -14.44
CA LYS A 142 15.56 12.67 -13.46
C LYS A 142 16.21 11.87 -12.35
N THR A 143 15.88 12.20 -11.10
CA THR A 143 16.44 11.55 -9.90
C THR A 143 15.40 10.76 -9.13
N ASP A 144 14.14 10.85 -9.53
CA ASP A 144 12.99 10.21 -8.93
C ASP A 144 12.47 9.03 -9.74
N GLY A 145 11.58 8.26 -9.13
CA GLY A 145 10.94 7.12 -9.77
C GLY A 145 9.76 6.58 -8.97
N CYS A 146 9.29 5.42 -9.40
CA CYS A 146 8.22 4.69 -8.73
C CYS A 146 8.78 3.46 -8.03
N ALA A 147 8.23 3.14 -6.86
CA ALA A 147 8.53 1.91 -6.13
C ALA A 147 7.25 1.13 -5.81
N LEU A 148 7.36 -0.19 -5.89
CA LEU A 148 6.34 -1.13 -5.42
C LEU A 148 6.93 -1.90 -4.25
N PHE A 149 6.29 -1.82 -3.09
CA PHE A 149 6.59 -2.57 -1.89
C PHE A 149 5.49 -3.59 -1.63
N TYR A 150 5.86 -4.81 -1.26
CA TYR A 150 4.91 -5.90 -0.95
C TYR A 150 5.41 -6.70 0.25
N ARG A 151 4.51 -7.05 1.17
CA ARG A 151 4.84 -7.85 2.35
C ARG A 151 5.29 -9.26 1.97
N ARG A 152 6.54 -9.63 2.29
CA ARG A 152 7.12 -10.94 1.90
C ARG A 152 6.48 -12.11 2.65
N ASP A 153 5.84 -11.86 3.77
CA ASP A 153 5.08 -12.86 4.53
C ASP A 153 3.68 -13.13 3.95
N LEU A 154 3.23 -12.31 2.99
CA LEU A 154 1.91 -12.43 2.36
C LEU A 154 1.96 -12.67 0.86
N PHE A 155 3.00 -12.18 0.17
CA PHE A 155 3.11 -12.23 -1.27
C PHE A 155 4.50 -12.72 -1.72
N ASP A 156 4.48 -13.66 -2.66
CA ASP A 156 5.64 -14.05 -3.44
C ASP A 156 5.72 -13.22 -4.73
N LEU A 157 6.90 -12.68 -5.02
CA LEU A 157 7.15 -12.04 -6.31
C LEU A 157 7.40 -13.11 -7.37
N VAL A 158 6.41 -13.36 -8.22
CA VAL A 158 6.51 -14.34 -9.31
C VAL A 158 7.22 -13.75 -10.54
N ASN A 159 6.84 -12.54 -10.96
CA ASN A 159 7.42 -11.85 -12.12
C ASN A 159 7.21 -10.32 -12.02
N HIS A 160 8.01 -9.55 -12.75
CA HIS A 160 7.85 -8.10 -12.88
C HIS A 160 8.30 -7.58 -14.24
N HIS A 161 7.66 -6.50 -14.69
CA HIS A 161 8.05 -5.76 -15.89
C HIS A 161 8.15 -4.27 -15.58
N LYS A 162 9.30 -3.67 -15.91
CA LYS A 162 9.51 -2.23 -15.82
C LYS A 162 9.12 -1.61 -17.15
N VAL A 163 8.24 -0.61 -17.11
CA VAL A 163 7.75 0.06 -18.32
C VAL A 163 8.40 1.43 -18.45
N GLU A 164 8.89 1.73 -19.65
CA GLU A 164 9.30 3.07 -20.06
C GLU A 164 8.33 3.53 -21.14
N PHE A 165 7.72 4.71 -20.99
CA PHE A 165 6.77 5.23 -21.98
C PHE A 165 7.47 5.74 -23.24
N TYR A 166 8.63 6.38 -23.07
CA TYR A 166 9.44 6.79 -24.20
C TYR A 166 10.27 5.61 -24.70
N GLN A 167 9.86 5.02 -25.83
CA GLN A 167 10.51 3.87 -26.45
C GLN A 167 10.99 4.24 -27.87
N PRO A 168 12.17 4.86 -28.04
CA PRO A 168 12.63 5.36 -29.33
C PRO A 168 12.89 4.27 -30.40
N LYS A 169 12.72 2.98 -30.04
CA LYS A 169 12.93 1.82 -30.91
C LYS A 169 11.66 0.99 -31.14
N VAL A 170 10.52 1.42 -30.61
CA VAL A 170 9.22 0.79 -30.82
C VAL A 170 8.39 1.79 -31.60
N ASN A 171 8.27 1.55 -32.91
CA ASN A 171 7.40 2.30 -33.81
C ASN A 171 5.94 1.92 -33.60
#